data_AF-A0A2H0Z5T4-F1
#
_entry.id   AF-A0A2H0Z5T4-F1
#
_cell.length_a   1.000
_cell.length_b   1.000
_cell.length_c   1.000
_cell.angle_alpha   90.00
_cell.angle_beta   90.00
_cell.angle_gamma   90.00
#
_symmetry.space_group_name_H-M   'P 1'
#
loop_
_entity.id
_entity.type
_entity.pdbx_description
1 polymer ?
#
loop_
_entity_poly.entity_id
_entity_poly.type
_entity_poly.pdbx_seq_one_letter_code
_entity_poly.pdbx_strand_id
1 'polypeptide(L)'
;MSYGDEVKKSGTNYFQQTDTTVDGSGTNVTTSFIRKTNYGVYVFVNSDSVLFPLPDSIKKDVTFDKELALVTFPLEKNKSWMVFQMSVLSSLLIEFSAICKGLDSVDYQLSDSNMRDEAQKVDYTLTMFKPEVGIHRNYTVTVWFVKNIGIVKMEGSDEILPLFSGGNFPFTISTNKGFHVQSLVKFTK
;
A
#
# COMPACT_ATOMS: atom_id res chain seq x y z
N MET A 1 8.70 -6.89 13.08
CA MET A 1 9.01 -5.58 12.49
C MET A 1 10.26 -5.07 13.17
N SER A 2 11.42 -5.50 12.65
CA SER A 2 12.69 -4.85 12.97
C SER A 2 12.80 -3.66 12.02
N TYR A 3 12.96 -2.46 12.59
CA TYR A 3 13.19 -1.25 11.81
C TYR A 3 14.70 -1.09 11.63
N GLY A 4 15.13 -0.88 10.39
CA GLY A 4 16.49 -0.48 10.09
C GLY A 4 16.75 0.97 10.50
N ASP A 5 17.93 1.47 10.16
CA ASP A 5 18.35 2.84 10.44
C ASP A 5 17.38 3.88 9.87
N GLU A 6 17.34 5.06 10.51
CA GLU A 6 16.64 6.21 9.95
C GLU A 6 17.34 6.69 8.67
N VAL A 7 16.58 6.80 7.59
CA VAL A 7 17.03 7.30 6.30
C VAL A 7 16.28 8.57 5.95
N LYS A 8 17.02 9.61 5.56
CA LYS A 8 16.43 10.87 5.12
C LYS A 8 16.14 10.82 3.62
N LYS A 9 14.88 11.00 3.23
CA LYS A 9 14.44 11.12 1.82
C LYS A 9 13.71 12.44 1.63
N SER A 10 14.20 13.25 0.68
CA SER A 10 13.58 14.53 0.32
C SER A 10 13.31 15.46 1.52
N GLY A 11 14.20 15.45 2.53
CA GLY A 11 14.08 16.27 3.73
C GLY A 11 13.37 15.61 4.92
N THR A 12 12.70 14.48 4.73
CA THR A 12 11.90 13.78 5.75
C THR A 12 12.60 12.50 6.21
N ASN A 13 12.53 12.19 7.51
CA ASN A 13 13.08 10.95 8.07
C ASN A 13 12.09 9.79 7.94
N TYR A 14 12.61 8.63 7.57
CA TYR A 14 11.87 7.38 7.44
C TYR A 14 12.64 6.25 8.11
N PHE A 15 11.93 5.25 8.58
CA PHE A 15 12.50 3.98 8.98
C PHE A 15 12.58 3.07 7.76
N GLN A 16 13.75 2.47 7.51
CA GLN A 16 13.85 1.43 6.50
C GLN A 16 13.17 0.15 7.02
N GLN A 17 12.28 -0.43 6.23
CA GLN A 17 11.68 -1.74 6.49
C GLN A 17 12.02 -2.67 5.33
N THR A 18 12.55 -3.85 5.64
CA THR A 18 12.81 -4.90 4.65
C THR A 18 11.83 -6.03 4.89
N ASP A 19 10.96 -6.26 3.91
CA ASP A 19 9.94 -7.30 3.92
C ASP A 19 10.39 -8.46 3.02
N THR A 20 10.33 -9.68 3.57
CA THR A 20 10.62 -10.90 2.81
C THR A 20 9.32 -11.64 2.56
N THR A 21 8.92 -11.72 1.30
CA THR A 21 7.77 -12.52 0.84
C THR A 21 8.29 -13.81 0.24
N VAL A 22 7.80 -14.95 0.73
CA VAL A 22 8.07 -16.27 0.13
C VAL A 22 6.82 -16.71 -0.60
N ASP A 23 6.92 -16.93 -1.90
CA ASP A 23 5.86 -17.47 -2.73
C ASP A 23 6.32 -18.75 -3.45
N GLY A 24 5.42 -19.40 -4.19
CA GLY A 24 5.75 -20.65 -4.90
C GLY A 24 6.82 -20.52 -5.98
N SER A 25 7.27 -19.30 -6.30
CA SER A 25 8.31 -18.99 -7.29
C SER A 25 9.66 -18.61 -6.67
N GLY A 26 9.71 -18.30 -5.37
CA GLY A 26 10.96 -17.99 -4.67
C GLY A 26 10.79 -17.07 -3.47
N THR A 27 11.91 -16.46 -3.06
CA THR A 27 11.97 -15.47 -1.98
C THR A 27 12.17 -14.07 -2.58
N ASN A 28 11.19 -13.20 -2.38
CA ASN A 28 11.22 -11.79 -2.78
C ASN A 28 11.56 -10.93 -1.57
N VAL A 29 12.54 -10.04 -1.70
CA VAL A 29 12.94 -9.09 -0.65
C VAL A 29 12.65 -7.68 -1.13
N THR A 30 11.73 -6.99 -0.45
CA THR A 30 11.34 -5.61 -0.75
C THR A 30 11.84 -4.69 0.36
N THR A 31 12.37 -3.53 -0.01
CA THR A 31 12.74 -2.50 0.96
C THR A 31 11.86 -1.28 0.78
N SER A 32 11.17 -0.90 1.86
CA SER A 32 10.28 0.24 1.94
C SER A 32 10.80 1.26 2.96
N PHE A 33 10.38 2.52 2.82
CA PHE A 33 10.72 3.59 3.75
C PHE A 33 9.44 4.10 4.39
N ILE A 34 9.29 3.86 5.69
CA ILE A 34 8.05 4.07 6.43
C ILE A 34 8.23 5.22 7.41
N ARG A 35 7.31 6.18 7.37
CA ARG A 35 7.19 7.23 8.38
C ARG A 35 5.94 7.00 9.21
N LYS A 36 6.11 6.94 10.51
CA LYS A 36 5.01 6.84 11.47
C LYS A 36 4.84 8.16 12.20
N THR A 37 3.60 8.53 12.42
CA THR A 37 3.23 9.70 13.23
C THR A 37 2.03 9.36 14.09
N ASN A 38 1.67 10.28 14.99
CA ASN A 38 0.42 10.17 15.74
C ASN A 38 -0.84 10.20 14.85
N TYR A 39 -0.70 10.65 13.59
CA TYR A 39 -1.80 10.78 12.63
C TYR A 39 -1.89 9.64 11.64
N GLY A 40 -0.86 8.79 11.51
CA GLY A 40 -0.87 7.76 10.48
C GLY A 40 0.46 7.09 10.18
N VAL A 41 0.40 6.16 9.23
CA VAL A 41 1.53 5.44 8.66
C VAL A 41 1.63 5.81 7.18
N TYR A 42 2.83 6.25 6.80
CA TYR A 42 3.14 6.76 5.47
C TYR A 42 4.27 5.96 4.85
N VAL A 43 4.18 5.62 3.57
CA VAL A 43 5.25 4.95 2.82
C VAL A 43 5.79 5.90 1.77
N PHE A 44 7.11 6.10 1.73
CA PHE A 44 7.75 6.92 0.72
C PHE A 44 7.48 6.39 -0.68
N VAL A 45 7.12 7.28 -1.60
CA VAL A 45 6.96 6.96 -3.02
C VAL A 45 8.22 7.38 -3.76
N ASN A 46 8.90 6.40 -4.38
CA ASN A 46 10.03 6.69 -5.25
C ASN A 46 9.53 7.29 -6.57
N SER A 47 9.89 8.56 -6.82
CA SER A 47 9.56 9.27 -8.06
C SER A 47 10.04 8.54 -9.30
N ASP A 48 11.20 7.88 -9.23
CA ASP A 48 11.76 7.18 -10.38
C ASP A 48 10.87 6.01 -10.78
N SER A 49 10.38 5.24 -9.81
CA SER A 49 9.45 4.13 -10.05
C SER A 49 8.10 4.62 -10.60
N VAL A 50 7.63 5.79 -10.17
CA VAL A 50 6.35 6.38 -10.62
C VAL A 50 6.44 6.98 -12.02
N LEU A 51 7.54 7.66 -12.31
CA LEU A 51 7.71 8.40 -13.56
C LEU A 51 8.31 7.53 -14.67
N PHE A 52 9.05 6.45 -14.36
CA PHE A 52 9.68 5.55 -15.33
C PHE A 52 8.78 5.13 -16.51
N PRO A 53 7.51 4.72 -16.32
CA PRO A 53 6.67 4.28 -17.43
C PRO A 53 6.11 5.42 -18.29
N LEU A 54 6.31 6.68 -17.89
CA LEU A 54 5.77 7.84 -18.60
C LEU A 54 6.78 8.37 -19.63
N PRO A 55 6.33 8.84 -20.80
CA PRO A 55 7.21 9.56 -21.74
C PRO A 55 7.86 10.80 -21.11
N ASP A 56 9.12 11.07 -21.44
CA ASP A 56 9.86 12.22 -20.89
C ASP A 56 9.16 13.57 -21.15
N SER A 57 8.44 13.68 -22.27
CA SER A 57 7.68 14.88 -22.65
C SER A 57 6.62 15.28 -21.63
N ILE A 58 6.04 14.31 -20.91
CA ILE A 58 4.96 14.55 -19.95
C ILE A 58 5.42 14.52 -18.50
N LYS A 59 6.60 13.96 -18.18
CA LYS A 59 7.10 13.80 -16.79
C LYS A 59 7.11 15.12 -16.01
N LYS A 60 7.45 16.23 -16.67
CA LYS A 60 7.48 17.58 -16.09
C LYS A 60 6.10 18.10 -15.67
N ASP A 61 5.04 17.56 -16.27
CA ASP A 61 3.65 17.97 -16.06
C ASP A 61 2.92 17.02 -15.11
N VAL A 62 3.61 15.98 -14.61
CA VAL A 62 3.11 15.03 -13.62
C VAL A 62 3.21 15.66 -12.24
N THR A 63 2.10 15.62 -11.49
CA THR A 63 2.09 15.88 -10.05
C THR A 63 1.58 14.64 -9.33
N PHE A 64 2.19 14.30 -8.21
CA PHE A 64 1.82 13.13 -7.42
C PHE A 64 2.21 13.30 -5.95
N ASP A 65 1.56 12.53 -5.08
CA ASP A 65 1.88 12.49 -3.66
C ASP A 65 3.23 11.82 -3.41
N LYS A 66 4.08 12.43 -2.60
CA LYS A 66 5.42 11.89 -2.28
C LYS A 66 5.36 10.71 -1.31
N GLU A 67 4.21 10.43 -0.73
CA GLU A 67 3.98 9.38 0.24
C GLU A 67 2.61 8.72 0.04
N LEU A 68 2.52 7.42 0.28
CA LEU A 68 1.26 6.70 0.44
C LEU A 68 0.78 6.86 1.88
N ALA A 69 -0.38 7.45 2.11
CA ALA A 69 -1.02 7.47 3.42
C ALA A 69 -1.74 6.14 3.68
N LEU A 70 -1.00 5.07 3.96
CA LEU A 70 -1.57 3.73 4.16
C LEU A 70 -2.61 3.73 5.28
N VAL A 71 -2.34 4.40 6.40
CA VAL A 71 -3.29 4.46 7.53
C VAL A 71 -3.40 5.89 8.01
N THR A 72 -4.62 6.37 8.24
CA THR A 72 -4.85 7.64 8.95
C THR A 72 -5.64 7.40 10.24
N PHE A 73 -5.05 7.74 11.38
CA PHE A 73 -5.68 7.59 12.69
C PHE A 73 -6.60 8.78 13.03
N PRO A 74 -7.64 8.57 13.85
CA PRO A 74 -8.15 7.27 14.30
C PRO A 74 -8.82 6.49 13.16
N LEU A 75 -8.80 5.14 13.23
CA LEU A 75 -9.52 4.27 12.29
C LEU A 75 -10.96 4.11 12.78
N GLU A 76 -11.83 5.03 12.34
CA GLU A 76 -13.25 5.05 12.68
C GLU A 76 -14.09 4.49 11.53
N LYS A 77 -15.18 3.80 11.85
CA LYS A 77 -16.08 3.24 10.84
C LYS A 77 -16.56 4.33 9.87
N ASN A 78 -16.51 4.03 8.58
CA ASN A 78 -16.82 4.89 7.44
C ASN A 78 -15.87 6.08 7.25
N LYS A 79 -14.80 6.23 8.05
CA LYS A 79 -13.76 7.22 7.74
C LYS A 79 -13.07 6.82 6.44
N SER A 80 -13.03 7.75 5.50
CA SER A 80 -12.29 7.61 4.25
C SER A 80 -11.13 8.60 4.19
N TRP A 81 -10.11 8.26 3.41
CA TRP A 81 -8.99 9.15 3.12
C TRP A 81 -8.40 8.86 1.74
N MET A 82 -7.72 9.87 1.20
CA MET A 82 -6.89 9.71 0.02
C MET A 82 -5.56 9.07 0.45
N VAL A 83 -5.21 7.95 -0.16
CA VAL A 83 -3.93 7.25 0.06
C VAL A 83 -2.85 7.83 -0.85
N PHE A 84 -3.21 8.07 -2.11
CA PHE A 84 -2.30 8.60 -3.13
C PHE A 84 -3.07 9.16 -4.32
N GLN A 85 -2.57 10.24 -4.89
CA GLN A 85 -3.06 10.82 -6.12
C GLN A 85 -1.93 11.09 -7.11
N MET A 86 -2.21 10.92 -8.39
CA MET A 86 -1.34 11.36 -9.49
C MET A 86 -2.18 12.00 -10.58
N SER A 87 -1.72 13.13 -11.10
CA SER A 87 -2.33 13.85 -12.23
C SER A 87 -1.29 14.31 -13.24
N VAL A 88 -1.71 14.50 -14.49
CA VAL A 88 -0.90 15.09 -15.57
C VAL A 88 -1.68 16.23 -16.19
N LEU A 89 -1.07 17.41 -16.28
CA LEU A 89 -1.73 18.61 -16.84
C LEU A 89 -3.11 18.88 -16.20
N SER A 90 -3.21 18.70 -14.88
CA SER A 90 -4.46 18.79 -14.09
C SER A 90 -5.50 17.70 -14.37
N SER A 91 -5.23 16.73 -15.24
CA SER A 91 -6.07 15.55 -15.45
C SER A 91 -5.66 14.43 -14.50
N LEU A 92 -6.61 13.96 -13.68
CA LEU A 92 -6.41 12.84 -12.77
C LEU A 92 -6.06 11.57 -13.54
N LEU A 93 -4.94 10.92 -13.18
CA LEU A 93 -4.49 9.66 -13.76
C LEU A 93 -4.64 8.49 -12.80
N ILE A 94 -4.35 8.71 -11.52
CA ILE A 94 -4.49 7.70 -10.47
C ILE A 94 -5.14 8.34 -9.26
N GLU A 95 -6.13 7.65 -8.73
CA GLU A 95 -6.71 7.90 -7.42
C GLU A 95 -6.61 6.62 -6.60
N PHE A 96 -5.96 6.68 -5.44
CA PHE A 96 -5.92 5.59 -4.51
C PHE A 96 -6.58 6.05 -3.21
N SER A 97 -7.71 5.44 -2.86
CA SER A 97 -8.48 5.81 -1.68
C SER A 97 -8.64 4.63 -0.73
N ALA A 98 -8.98 4.93 0.52
CA ALA A 98 -9.27 3.94 1.54
C ALA A 98 -10.53 4.32 2.32
N ILE A 99 -11.24 3.32 2.83
CA ILE A 99 -12.38 3.48 3.72
C ILE A 99 -12.33 2.42 4.82
N CYS A 100 -12.37 2.87 6.08
CA CYS A 100 -12.49 1.99 7.22
C CYS A 100 -13.92 1.44 7.30
N LYS A 101 -14.08 0.11 7.29
CA LYS A 101 -15.37 -0.58 7.40
C LYS A 101 -15.79 -0.81 8.85
N GLY A 102 -14.87 -0.58 9.78
CA GLY A 102 -15.03 -0.78 11.21
C GLY A 102 -14.37 -2.08 11.67
N LEU A 103 -14.84 -2.59 12.80
CA LEU A 103 -14.29 -3.77 13.45
C LEU A 103 -14.76 -5.04 12.74
N ASP A 104 -13.85 -6.00 12.60
CA ASP A 104 -14.08 -7.34 12.07
C ASP A 104 -13.26 -8.34 12.90
N SER A 105 -13.73 -9.58 13.00
CA SER A 105 -12.97 -10.64 13.68
C SER A 105 -12.11 -11.36 12.66
N VAL A 106 -10.79 -11.44 12.90
CA VAL A 106 -9.85 -12.03 11.96
C VAL A 106 -9.01 -13.10 12.63
N ASP A 107 -8.92 -14.25 11.97
CA ASP A 107 -7.99 -15.31 12.31
C ASP A 107 -6.67 -15.08 11.56
N TYR A 108 -5.54 -15.14 12.26
CA TYR A 108 -4.21 -15.00 11.69
C TYR A 108 -3.19 -15.87 12.43
N GLN A 109 -2.07 -16.19 11.80
CA GLN A 109 -1.02 -16.99 12.41
C GLN A 109 0.12 -16.08 12.88
N LEU A 110 0.65 -16.31 14.07
CA LEU A 110 1.86 -15.64 14.56
C LEU A 110 2.76 -16.66 15.25
N SER A 111 3.98 -16.85 14.73
CA SER A 111 5.02 -17.70 15.32
C SER A 111 4.49 -19.07 15.77
N ASP A 112 3.81 -19.76 14.85
CA ASP A 112 3.23 -21.11 15.00
C ASP A 112 1.93 -21.22 15.82
N SER A 113 1.37 -20.11 16.31
CA SER A 113 0.05 -20.10 16.95
C SER A 113 -1.01 -19.46 16.06
N ASN A 114 -2.20 -20.07 15.99
CA ASN A 114 -3.37 -19.45 15.40
C ASN A 114 -4.01 -18.53 16.45
N MET A 115 -4.15 -17.26 16.08
CA MET A 115 -4.73 -16.21 16.90
C MET A 115 -6.04 -15.76 16.27
N ARG A 116 -6.98 -15.33 17.12
CA ARG A 116 -8.21 -14.67 16.70
C ARG A 116 -8.36 -13.38 17.48
N ASP A 117 -8.37 -12.26 16.78
CA ASP A 117 -8.52 -10.93 17.40
C ASP A 117 -9.54 -10.08 16.64
N GLU A 118 -9.91 -8.97 17.27
CA GLU A 118 -10.65 -7.90 16.62
C GLU A 118 -9.68 -6.99 15.85
N ALA A 119 -9.99 -6.72 14.59
CA ALA A 119 -9.18 -5.90 13.69
C ALA A 119 -10.02 -4.79 13.06
N GLN A 120 -9.39 -3.66 12.77
CA GLN A 120 -9.96 -2.63 11.91
C GLN A 120 -9.85 -3.11 10.46
N LYS A 121 -10.99 -3.31 9.82
CA LYS A 121 -11.10 -3.66 8.41
C LYS A 121 -11.10 -2.39 7.57
N VAL A 122 -10.23 -2.31 6.58
CA VAL A 122 -10.11 -1.16 5.68
C VAL A 122 -10.13 -1.66 4.23
N ASP A 123 -11.05 -1.11 3.44
CA ASP A 123 -11.12 -1.37 2.00
C ASP A 123 -10.35 -0.26 1.27
N TYR A 124 -9.44 -0.65 0.39
CA TYR A 124 -8.65 0.24 -0.46
C TYR A 124 -9.08 0.08 -1.91
N THR A 125 -9.17 1.19 -2.64
CA THR A 125 -9.55 1.23 -4.06
C THR A 125 -8.58 2.08 -4.85
N LEU A 126 -7.82 1.45 -5.74
CA LEU A 126 -7.01 2.13 -6.75
C LEU A 126 -7.81 2.24 -8.05
N THR A 127 -8.09 3.46 -8.46
CA THR A 127 -8.69 3.78 -9.76
C THR A 127 -7.63 4.38 -10.67
N MET A 128 -7.40 3.73 -11.82
CA MET A 128 -6.57 4.25 -12.89
C MET A 128 -7.45 4.81 -14.00
N PHE A 129 -7.17 6.05 -14.40
CA PHE A 129 -7.88 6.79 -15.42
C PHE A 129 -7.07 6.80 -16.72
N LYS A 130 -7.74 6.50 -17.84
CA LYS A 130 -7.21 6.78 -19.17
C LYS A 130 -8.01 7.93 -19.79
N PRO A 131 -7.54 9.18 -19.69
CA PRO A 131 -8.30 10.36 -20.11
C PRO A 131 -8.78 10.30 -21.56
N GLU A 132 -7.94 9.75 -22.45
CA GLU A 132 -8.22 9.68 -23.89
C GLU A 132 -9.40 8.77 -24.27
N VAL A 133 -9.71 7.77 -23.44
CA VAL A 133 -10.71 6.73 -23.75
C VAL A 133 -11.81 6.62 -22.70
N GLY A 134 -11.76 7.41 -21.63
CA GLY A 134 -12.75 7.37 -20.54
C GLY A 134 -12.83 6.03 -19.81
N ILE A 135 -11.79 5.20 -19.92
CA ILE A 135 -11.75 3.89 -19.25
C ILE A 135 -11.18 4.07 -17.85
N HIS A 136 -11.91 3.52 -16.88
CA HIS A 136 -11.49 3.39 -15.49
C HIS A 136 -11.19 1.92 -15.19
N ARG A 137 -10.05 1.64 -14.56
CA ARG A 137 -9.77 0.33 -13.97
C ARG A 137 -9.69 0.47 -12.47
N ASN A 138 -10.47 -0.36 -11.77
CA ASN A 138 -10.50 -0.40 -10.32
C ASN A 138 -9.82 -1.68 -9.83
N TYR A 139 -8.92 -1.52 -8.87
CA TYR A 139 -8.28 -2.59 -8.12
C TYR A 139 -8.61 -2.39 -6.66
N THR A 140 -8.96 -3.47 -5.98
CA THR A 140 -9.44 -3.40 -4.59
C THR A 140 -8.66 -4.35 -3.71
N VAL A 141 -8.26 -3.89 -2.53
CA VAL A 141 -7.65 -4.71 -1.49
C VAL A 141 -8.31 -4.39 -0.17
N THR A 142 -8.64 -5.41 0.58
CA THR A 142 -9.12 -5.32 1.96
C THR A 142 -7.97 -5.68 2.89
N VAL A 143 -7.76 -4.87 3.92
CA VAL A 143 -6.69 -5.05 4.90
C VAL A 143 -7.27 -5.05 6.31
N TRP A 144 -6.78 -5.97 7.15
CA TRP A 144 -7.14 -6.04 8.56
C TRP A 144 -5.97 -5.60 9.43
N PHE A 145 -6.21 -4.59 10.27
CA PHE A 145 -5.23 -4.03 11.19
C PHE A 145 -5.57 -4.43 12.64
N VAL A 146 -4.69 -5.19 13.29
CA VAL A 146 -4.80 -5.49 14.73
C VAL A 146 -3.96 -4.49 15.52
N LYS A 147 -4.52 -3.95 16.60
CA LYS A 147 -3.85 -2.96 17.47
C LYS A 147 -2.53 -3.54 17.99
N ASN A 148 -1.47 -2.73 17.99
CA ASN A 148 -0.11 -3.10 18.40
C ASN A 148 0.58 -4.19 17.57
N ILE A 149 -0.09 -4.74 16.54
CA ILE A 149 0.48 -5.74 15.63
C ILE A 149 0.67 -5.13 14.23
N GLY A 150 -0.33 -4.41 13.72
CA GLY A 150 -0.33 -3.86 12.37
C GLY A 150 -1.18 -4.70 11.41
N ILE A 151 -0.77 -4.78 10.15
CA ILE A 151 -1.47 -5.58 9.13
C ILE A 151 -1.30 -7.06 9.47
N VAL A 152 -2.40 -7.79 9.65
CA VAL A 152 -2.37 -9.24 9.92
C VAL A 152 -2.88 -10.07 8.75
N LYS A 153 -3.69 -9.45 7.88
CA LYS A 153 -4.32 -10.08 6.73
C LYS A 153 -4.57 -9.06 5.62
N MET A 154 -4.37 -9.49 4.38
CA MET A 154 -4.74 -8.75 3.18
C MET A 154 -5.42 -9.69 2.18
N GLU A 155 -6.45 -9.19 1.50
CA GLU A 155 -7.17 -9.91 0.43
C GLU A 155 -7.50 -8.95 -0.71
N GLY A 156 -7.17 -9.30 -1.96
CA GLY A 156 -7.63 -8.53 -3.11
C GLY A 156 -6.72 -8.64 -4.32
N SER A 157 -6.66 -7.54 -5.09
CA SER A 157 -5.93 -7.44 -6.35
C SER A 157 -4.42 -7.49 -6.15
N ASP A 158 -3.77 -8.46 -6.81
CA ASP A 158 -2.31 -8.66 -6.80
C ASP A 158 -1.53 -7.46 -7.34
N GLU A 159 -2.17 -6.62 -8.17
CA GLU A 159 -1.55 -5.41 -8.69
C GLU A 159 -1.23 -4.41 -7.57
N ILE A 160 -2.07 -4.30 -6.54
CA ILE A 160 -1.92 -3.27 -5.50
C ILE A 160 -1.41 -3.82 -4.17
N LEU A 161 -1.42 -5.14 -3.97
CA LEU A 161 -0.84 -5.76 -2.76
C LEU A 161 0.62 -5.36 -2.52
N PRO A 162 1.51 -5.29 -3.53
CA PRO A 162 2.89 -4.85 -3.33
C PRO A 162 3.01 -3.44 -2.74
N LEU A 163 2.03 -2.55 -2.95
CA LEU A 163 2.08 -1.18 -2.41
C LEU A 163 2.09 -1.15 -0.88
N PHE A 164 1.50 -2.15 -0.23
CA PHE A 164 1.44 -2.26 1.23
C PHE A 164 2.77 -2.69 1.87
N SER A 165 3.67 -3.30 1.08
CA SER A 165 5.04 -3.64 1.48
C SER A 165 6.08 -2.71 0.84
N GLY A 166 5.63 -1.58 0.27
CA GLY A 166 6.45 -0.58 -0.42
C GLY A 166 7.12 -1.08 -1.70
N GLY A 167 6.48 -2.03 -2.38
CA GLY A 167 6.77 -2.39 -3.76
C GLY A 167 6.43 -1.26 -4.74
N ASN A 168 6.76 -1.49 -6.01
CA ASN A 168 6.52 -0.51 -7.07
C ASN A 168 5.04 -0.40 -7.42
N PHE A 169 4.64 0.77 -7.91
CA PHE A 169 3.30 0.98 -8.45
C PHE A 169 3.07 0.12 -9.71
N PRO A 170 1.88 -0.49 -9.84
CA PRO A 170 1.55 -1.37 -10.95
C PRO A 170 1.14 -0.55 -12.19
N PHE A 171 2.11 0.05 -12.88
CA PHE A 171 1.83 0.75 -14.14
C PHE A 171 1.69 -0.19 -15.35
N THR A 172 2.13 -1.44 -15.21
CA THR A 172 1.93 -2.49 -16.22
C THR A 172 0.58 -3.15 -16.04
N ILE A 173 -0.22 -3.12 -17.11
CA ILE A 173 -1.51 -3.79 -17.17
C ILE A 173 -1.27 -5.29 -17.34
N SER A 174 -1.33 -6.05 -16.24
CA SER A 174 -1.59 -7.49 -16.29
C SER A 174 -3.06 -7.72 -16.67
N THR A 175 -3.34 -8.64 -17.60
CA THR A 175 -4.69 -9.13 -17.88
C THR A 175 -5.15 -10.19 -16.89
N ASN A 176 -4.25 -10.68 -16.04
CA ASN A 176 -4.55 -11.73 -15.08
C ASN A 176 -4.89 -11.09 -13.74
N LYS A 177 -6.17 -11.14 -13.38
CA LYS A 177 -6.65 -10.89 -12.02
C LYS A 177 -6.23 -12.07 -11.15
N GLY A 178 -5.00 -12.04 -10.65
CA GLY A 178 -4.63 -12.92 -9.57
C GLY A 178 -5.25 -12.42 -8.26
N PHE A 179 -5.57 -13.35 -7.37
CA PHE A 179 -6.10 -13.08 -6.05
C PHE A 179 -5.18 -13.74 -5.05
N HIS A 180 -4.52 -12.95 -4.21
CA HIS A 180 -3.68 -13.45 -3.14
C HIS A 180 -4.24 -13.10 -1.76
N VAL A 181 -4.13 -14.08 -0.86
CA VAL A 181 -4.30 -13.91 0.58
C VAL A 181 -2.91 -13.94 1.19
N GLN A 182 -2.49 -12.83 1.80
CA GLN A 182 -1.24 -12.78 2.55
C GLN A 182 -1.55 -12.66 4.05
N SER A 183 -1.09 -13.63 4.82
CA SER A 183 -1.10 -13.62 6.28
C SER A 183 0.34 -13.45 6.78
N LEU A 184 0.52 -12.75 7.90
CA LEU A 184 1.86 -12.48 8.44
C LEU A 184 2.52 -13.79 8.90
N VAL A 185 3.58 -14.27 8.24
CA VAL A 185 4.15 -15.62 8.51
C VAL A 185 5.21 -15.63 9.62
N LYS A 186 5.85 -14.49 9.97
CA LYS A 186 6.82 -14.48 11.09
C LYS A 186 7.13 -13.07 11.60
N PHE A 187 7.21 -12.94 12.93
CA PHE A 187 7.77 -11.76 13.60
C PHE A 187 8.95 -12.22 14.45
N THR A 188 10.17 -11.91 14.04
CA THR A 188 11.35 -12.05 14.92
C THR A 188 11.47 -10.74 15.71
N LYS A 189 11.47 -10.84 17.04
CA LYS A 189 11.76 -9.73 17.96
C LYS A 189 13.21 -9.27 17.79
#